data_AF-A0A7X5Q5R0-F1
#
_entry.id   AF-A0A7X5Q5R0-F1
#
_cell.length_a   1.000
_cell.length_b   1.000
_cell.length_c   1.000
_cell.angle_alpha   90.00
_cell.angle_beta   90.00
_cell.angle_gamma   90.00
#
_symmetry.space_group_name_H-M   'P 1'
#
loop_
_entity.id
_entity.type
_entity.pdbx_description
1 polymer ?
#
loop_
_entity_poly.entity_id
_entity_poly.type
_entity_poly.pdbx_seq_one_letter_code
_entity_poly.pdbx_strand_id
1 'polypeptide(L)' 'MSDDLNEMILKAHERSFQTAFETAVRTGTALVFVRDGKVVEIKPPYRYELVRIEPESEKD' A
#
# COMPACT_ATOMS: atom_id res chain seq x y z
N MET A 1 -13.78 2.99 0.41
CA MET A 1 -12.50 3.10 -0.32
C MET A 1 -11.40 2.27 0.33
N SER A 2 -10.99 2.48 1.58
CA SER A 2 -10.00 1.59 2.23
C SER A 2 -10.50 0.15 2.41
N ASP A 3 -11.78 0.01 2.74
CA ASP A 3 -12.38 -1.28 3.06
C ASP A 3 -12.47 -2.17 1.81
N ASP A 4 -12.71 -1.57 0.65
CA ASP A 4 -12.74 -2.27 -0.65
C ASP A 4 -11.35 -2.84 -1.02
N LEU A 5 -10.28 -2.10 -0.71
CA LEU A 5 -8.90 -2.53 -0.94
C LEU A 5 -8.49 -3.66 0.02
N ASN A 6 -8.93 -3.57 1.28
CA ASN A 6 -8.69 -4.62 2.27
C ASN A 6 -9.42 -5.91 1.89
N GLU A 7 -10.68 -5.83 1.45
CA GLU A 7 -11.42 -7.00 0.95
C GLU A 7 -10.75 -7.65 -0.26
N MET A 8 -10.20 -6.85 -1.18
CA MET A 8 -9.43 -7.38 -2.32
C MET A 8 -8.21 -8.18 -1.87
N ILE A 9 -7.47 -7.69 -0.88
CA ILE A 9 -6.27 -8.38 -0.35
C ILE A 9 -6.67 -9.66 0.37
N LEU A 10 -7.76 -9.64 1.15
CA LEU A 10 -8.29 -10.83 1.82
C LEU A 10 -8.72 -11.91 0.81
N LYS A 11 -9.46 -11.54 -0.25
CA LYS A 11 -9.83 -12.48 -1.33
C LYS A 11 -8.61 -13.00 -2.09
N ALA A 12 -7.57 -12.19 -2.25
CA ALA A 12 -6.32 -12.64 -2.86
C ALA A 12 -5.58 -13.66 -1.97
N HIS A 13 -5.66 -13.51 -0.64
CA HIS A 13 -5.05 -14.42 0.32
C HIS A 13 -5.66 -15.82 0.27
N GLU A 14 -6.97 -15.94 0.00
CA GLU A 14 -7.64 -17.24 -0.19
C GLU A 14 -6.98 -18.10 -1.27
N ARG A 15 -6.28 -17.48 -2.23
CA ARG A 15 -5.52 -18.18 -3.27
C ARG A 15 -4.10 -18.50 -2.82
N SER A 16 -3.36 -17.49 -2.36
CA SER A 16 -2.02 -17.65 -1.81
C SER A 16 -1.54 -16.38 -1.10
N PHE A 17 -0.53 -16.52 -0.24
CA PHE A 17 0.18 -15.37 0.33
C PHE A 17 0.83 -14.48 -0.75
N GLN A 18 1.42 -15.08 -1.79
CA GLN A 18 2.08 -14.32 -2.86
C GLN A 18 1.10 -13.42 -3.61
N THR A 19 -0.12 -13.90 -3.89
CA THR A 19 -1.15 -13.10 -4.56
C THR A 19 -1.63 -11.95 -3.66
N ALA A 20 -1.76 -12.17 -2.35
CA ALA A 20 -2.08 -11.10 -1.40
C ALA A 20 -0.98 -10.04 -1.36
N PHE A 21 0.29 -10.45 -1.34
CA PHE A 21 1.45 -9.57 -1.36
C PHE A 21 1.50 -8.69 -2.63
N GLU A 22 1.39 -9.30 -3.81
CA GLU A 22 1.38 -8.58 -5.09
C GLU A 22 0.20 -7.59 -5.18
N THR A 23 -0.96 -7.97 -4.64
CA THR A 23 -2.14 -7.10 -4.58
C THR A 23 -1.88 -5.90 -3.67
N ALA A 24 -1.36 -6.12 -2.47
CA ALA A 24 -1.04 -5.08 -1.51
C ALA A 24 0.00 -4.08 -2.06
N VAL A 25 1.03 -4.58 -2.76
CA VAL A 25 2.01 -3.73 -3.46
C VAL A 25 1.36 -2.89 -4.53
N ARG A 26 0.51 -3.48 -5.38
CA ARG A 26 -0.18 -2.75 -6.46
C ARG A 26 -1.12 -1.67 -5.93
N THR A 27 -1.77 -1.90 -4.79
CA THR A 27 -2.72 -0.95 -4.19
C THR A 27 -2.06 0.04 -3.23
N GLY A 28 -0.74 -0.05 -3.01
CA GLY A 28 -0.03 0.80 -2.05
C GLY A 28 -0.49 0.56 -0.61
N THR A 29 -1.02 -0.63 -0.31
CA THR A 29 -1.53 -1.01 1.01
C THR A 29 -0.46 -1.78 1.79
N ALA A 30 -0.24 -1.44 3.06
CA ALA A 30 0.65 -2.19 3.94
C ALA A 30 0.06 -3.58 4.25
N LEU A 31 0.91 -4.60 4.35
CA LEU A 31 0.51 -5.96 4.69
C LEU A 31 1.11 -6.35 6.05
N VAL A 32 0.26 -6.75 6.99
CA VAL A 32 0.66 -7.27 8.30
C VAL A 32 0.27 -8.74 8.40
N PHE A 33 1.22 -9.62 8.76
CA PHE A 33 0.96 -11.06 8.89
C PHE A 33 1.85 -11.67 9.98
N VAL A 34 1.50 -12.89 10.42
CA VAL A 34 2.27 -13.65 11.41
C VAL A 34 3.13 -14.69 10.70
N ARG A 35 4.42 -14.73 11.02
CA ARG A 35 5.38 -15.74 10.55
C ARG A 35 6.26 -16.18 11.71
N ASP A 36 6.33 -17.49 11.95
CA ASP A 36 7.14 -18.07 13.04
C ASP A 36 6.85 -17.45 14.42
N GLY A 37 5.56 -17.15 14.70
CA GLY A 37 5.11 -16.53 15.94
C GLY A 37 5.43 -15.03 16.06
N LYS A 38 6.00 -14.41 15.02
CA LYS A 38 6.33 -12.98 15.00
C LYS A 38 5.39 -12.23 14.07
N VAL A 39 4.98 -11.04 14.48
CA VAL A 39 4.26 -10.10 13.62
C VAL A 39 5.27 -9.45 12.67
N VAL A 40 5.00 -9.54 11.37
CA VAL A 40 5.80 -8.94 10.30
C VAL A 40 4.92 -7.95 9.56
N GLU A 41 5.44 -6.73 9.36
CA GLU A 41 4.82 -5.70 8.55
C GLU A 41 5.66 -5.46 7.30
N ILE A 42 5.03 -5.48 6.13
CA ILE A 42 5.64 -5.07 4.87
C ILE A 42 4.93 -3.82 4.36
N LYS A 43 5.70 -2.74 4.24
CA LYS A 43 5.26 -1.50 3.61
C LYS A 43 5.60 -1.56 2.13
N PRO A 44 4.63 -1.34 1.22
CA PRO A 44 4.92 -1.25 -0.19
C PRO A 44 5.88 -0.08 -0.45
N PRO A 45 6.72 -0.16 -1.49
CA PRO A 45 7.60 0.93 -1.85
C PRO A 45 6.74 2.13 -2.30
N TYR A 46 6.62 3.14 -1.45
CA TYR A 46 5.98 4.39 -1.82
C TYR A 46 6.82 5.07 -2.90
N ARG A 47 6.22 5.29 -4.08
CA ARG A 47 6.81 6.20 -5.06
C ARG A 47 6.69 7.61 -4.50
N TYR A 48 7.81 8.24 -4.17
CA TYR A 48 7.83 9.66 -3.87
C TYR A 48 7.68 10.42 -5.19
N GLU A 49 6.63 11.23 -5.32
CA GLU A 49 6.52 12.20 -6.40
C GLU A 49 6.95 13.58 -5.89
N LEU A 50 7.83 14.23 -6.65
CA LEU A 50 8.28 15.58 -6.34
C LEU A 50 7.15 16.57 -6.69
N VAL A 51 6.43 17.04 -5.68
CA VAL A 51 5.50 18.16 -5.84
C VAL A 51 6.29 19.45 -5.73
N ARG A 52 6.43 20.18 -6.84
CA ARG A 52 7.00 21.54 -6.84
C ARG A 52 5.90 22.51 -6.45
N ILE A 53 6.09 23.23 -5.36
CA ILE A 53 5.24 24.36 -5.00
C ILE A 53 5.77 25.55 -5.81
N GLU A 54 5.01 26.00 -6.80
CA GLU A 54 5.31 27.27 -7.45
C GLU A 54 5.06 28.40 -6.44
N PRO A 55 6.00 29.34 -6.26
CA PRO A 55 5.73 30.51 -5.44
C PRO A 55 4.51 31.23 -6.02
N GLU A 56 3.54 31.55 -5.16
CA GLU A 56 2.41 32.40 -5.54
C GLU A 56 2.99 33.65 -6.19
N SER A 57 2.69 33.84 -7.47
CA SER A 57 3.07 35.06 -8.17
C SER A 57 2.34 36.18 -7.45
N GLU A 58 3.08 37.01 -6.71
CA GLU A 58 2.57 38.28 -6.22
C GLU A 58 2.07 39.04 -7.46
N LYS A 59 0.73 39.09 -7.61
CA LYS A 59 0.08 39.97 -8.58
C LYS A 59 0.18 41.38 -8.00
N ASP A 60 1.19 42.11 -8.44
CA ASP A 60 1.14 43.58 -8.50
C ASP A 60 0.08 44.04 -9.53
#